data_AF-W7D985-F1
#
_entry.id   AF-W7D985-F1
#
_cell.length_a   1.000
_cell.length_b   1.000
_cell.length_c   1.000
_cell.angle_alpha   90.00
_cell.angle_beta   90.00
_cell.angle_gamma   90.00
#
_symmetry.space_group_name_H-M   'P 1'
#
loop_
_entity.id
_entity.type
_entity.pdbx_description
1 polymer ?
#
loop_
_entity_poly.entity_id
_entity_poly.type
_entity_poly.pdbx_seq_one_letter_code
_entity_poly.pdbx_strand_id
1 'polypeptide(L)'
;MNVAYKGYKYMLNINSIKGSPTMFSRRVFEGLACGTPIISSYSKGIQRMFGDLVLIGETEASLEEKIHLLTTDEAVYQQKALEGIREVYHHHTYQHRLHLMLDKLGVHLERTPPAVTVLSVVHSQADIEAVQANFDRQAHPNKQLVLFATMFDGVTDCMNTYNTENCRIYTLSYMNHYPHIQEIVTTEWMSYMSSAHYYGEHYLTDLVLATEYTNAHVIGKKNYLEHAKDQLREVGGTRRLHICQ
;
A
#
# COMPACT_ATOMS: atom_id res chain seq x y z
N MET A 1 -16.75 0.69 -11.11
CA MET A 1 -16.34 -0.55 -10.40
C MET A 1 -17.61 -1.20 -9.84
N ASN A 2 -17.82 -2.50 -10.04
CA ASN A 2 -19.10 -3.17 -9.76
C ASN A 2 -19.33 -3.28 -8.23
N VAL A 3 -20.43 -2.71 -7.72
CA VAL A 3 -20.75 -2.61 -6.28
C VAL A 3 -20.81 -3.99 -5.60
N ALA A 4 -21.13 -5.04 -6.37
CA ALA A 4 -21.33 -6.40 -5.88
C ALA A 4 -20.15 -6.97 -5.08
N TYR A 5 -18.89 -6.62 -5.40
CA TYR A 5 -17.74 -7.23 -4.72
C TYR A 5 -17.20 -6.41 -3.55
N LYS A 6 -17.51 -5.11 -3.44
CA LYS A 6 -17.09 -4.26 -2.31
C LYS A 6 -18.14 -4.13 -1.19
N GLY A 7 -19.33 -4.70 -1.40
CA GLY A 7 -20.46 -4.60 -0.47
C GLY A 7 -20.48 -5.61 0.67
N TYR A 8 -19.57 -6.60 0.68
CA TYR A 8 -19.59 -7.73 1.61
C TYR A 8 -18.27 -7.87 2.37
N LYS A 9 -18.34 -8.43 3.59
CA LYS A 9 -17.17 -8.70 4.45
C LYS A 9 -16.33 -9.89 3.98
N TYR A 10 -16.86 -10.76 3.15
CA TYR A 10 -16.10 -11.86 2.54
C TYR A 10 -16.87 -12.37 1.33
N MET A 11 -16.18 -13.14 0.48
CA MET A 11 -16.79 -13.80 -0.66
C MET A 11 -16.59 -15.31 -0.57
N LEU A 12 -17.67 -16.07 -0.78
CA LEU A 12 -17.62 -17.51 -0.90
C LEU A 12 -17.32 -17.93 -2.34
N ASN A 13 -16.34 -18.80 -2.54
CA ASN A 13 -16.00 -19.37 -3.83
C ASN A 13 -16.02 -20.91 -3.80
N ILE A 14 -16.79 -21.52 -4.71
CA ILE A 14 -16.88 -22.97 -4.84
C ILE A 14 -16.23 -23.39 -6.16
N ASN A 15 -15.39 -24.43 -6.11
CA ASN A 15 -14.67 -24.96 -7.26
C ASN A 15 -15.23 -26.33 -7.66
N SER A 16 -15.64 -26.46 -8.93
CA SER A 16 -16.01 -27.76 -9.51
C SER A 16 -14.80 -28.62 -9.89
N ILE A 17 -13.66 -27.98 -10.15
CA ILE A 17 -12.40 -28.63 -10.54
C ILE A 17 -11.38 -28.38 -9.42
N LYS A 18 -11.02 -29.46 -8.71
CA LYS A 18 -10.11 -29.39 -7.55
C LYS A 18 -8.64 -29.64 -7.91
N GLY A 19 -8.37 -30.57 -8.82
CA GLY A 19 -7.01 -31.08 -9.08
C GLY A 19 -6.18 -30.26 -10.08
N SER A 20 -6.79 -29.31 -10.80
CA SER A 20 -6.07 -28.52 -11.80
C SER A 20 -5.09 -27.55 -11.10
N PRO A 21 -3.82 -27.50 -11.54
CA PRO A 21 -2.84 -26.59 -10.96
C PRO A 21 -3.02 -25.13 -11.41
N THR A 22 -3.92 -24.86 -12.36
CA THR A 22 -4.10 -23.52 -12.97
C THR A 22 -5.56 -23.09 -13.08
N MET A 23 -6.53 -24.01 -13.00
CA MET A 23 -7.94 -23.69 -13.20
C MET A 23 -8.66 -23.44 -11.87
N PHE A 24 -9.20 -22.23 -11.72
CA PHE A 24 -10.19 -21.83 -10.73
C PHE A 24 -10.91 -20.56 -11.19
N SER A 25 -11.93 -20.13 -10.44
CA SER A 25 -12.79 -19.00 -10.82
C SER A 25 -12.05 -17.67 -10.86
N ARG A 26 -12.33 -16.84 -11.88
CA ARG A 26 -11.87 -15.44 -11.96
C ARG A 26 -12.31 -14.59 -10.76
N ARG A 27 -13.41 -14.98 -10.10
CA ARG A 27 -13.97 -14.28 -8.93
C ARG A 27 -12.98 -14.17 -7.76
N VAL A 28 -12.05 -15.11 -7.65
CA VAL A 28 -10.99 -15.04 -6.62
C VAL A 28 -10.12 -13.80 -6.84
N PHE A 29 -9.69 -13.54 -8.08
CA PHE A 29 -8.93 -12.33 -8.41
C PHE A 29 -9.77 -11.07 -8.22
N GLU A 30 -11.01 -11.07 -8.70
CA GLU A 30 -11.89 -9.91 -8.64
C GLU A 30 -12.20 -9.49 -7.19
N GLY A 31 -12.48 -10.46 -6.31
CA GLY A 31 -12.75 -10.18 -4.89
C GLY A 31 -11.50 -9.70 -4.14
N LEU A 32 -10.34 -10.35 -4.34
CA LEU A 32 -9.08 -9.91 -3.73
C LEU A 32 -8.69 -8.50 -4.20
N ALA A 33 -8.80 -8.19 -5.49
CA ALA A 33 -8.57 -6.84 -6.02
C ALA A 33 -9.53 -5.78 -5.47
N CYS A 34 -10.71 -6.20 -5.02
CA CYS A 34 -11.68 -5.31 -4.38
C CYS A 34 -11.42 -5.11 -2.87
N GLY A 35 -10.44 -5.80 -2.28
CA GLY A 35 -10.20 -5.81 -0.84
C GLY A 35 -11.18 -6.67 -0.08
N THR A 36 -11.77 -7.68 -0.72
CA THR A 36 -12.74 -8.60 -0.12
C THR A 36 -12.09 -9.96 0.06
N PRO A 37 -11.79 -10.40 1.30
CA PRO A 37 -11.23 -11.71 1.56
C PRO A 37 -12.09 -12.85 1.00
N ILE A 38 -11.44 -13.90 0.53
CA ILE A 38 -12.10 -15.05 -0.09
C ILE A 38 -12.06 -16.25 0.85
N ILE A 39 -13.21 -16.89 1.03
CA ILE A 39 -13.30 -18.24 1.61
C ILE A 39 -13.68 -19.20 0.49
N SER A 40 -12.94 -20.29 0.32
CA SER A 40 -13.15 -21.20 -0.81
C SER A 40 -13.08 -22.67 -0.45
N SER A 41 -13.80 -23.51 -1.19
CA SER A 41 -13.52 -24.96 -1.23
C SER A 41 -12.15 -25.23 -1.86
N TYR A 42 -11.49 -26.31 -1.48
CA TYR A 42 -10.14 -26.65 -1.98
C TYR A 42 -10.01 -26.59 -3.51
N SER A 43 -8.91 -25.99 -3.97
CA SER A 43 -8.42 -26.06 -5.35
C SER A 43 -6.89 -25.97 -5.34
N LYS A 44 -6.24 -26.90 -6.04
CA LYS A 44 -4.78 -26.92 -6.19
C LYS A 44 -4.25 -25.64 -6.83
N GLY A 45 -4.99 -25.05 -7.76
CA GLY A 45 -4.62 -23.80 -8.42
C GLY A 45 -4.64 -22.60 -7.47
N ILE A 46 -5.65 -22.51 -6.60
CA ILE A 46 -5.73 -21.45 -5.57
C ILE A 46 -4.57 -21.59 -4.58
N GLN A 47 -4.34 -22.79 -4.04
CA GLN A 47 -3.27 -23.03 -3.08
C GLN A 47 -1.89 -22.68 -3.68
N ARG A 48 -1.67 -23.05 -4.96
CA ARG A 48 -0.42 -22.74 -5.65
C ARG A 48 -0.21 -21.25 -5.89
N MET A 49 -1.27 -20.52 -6.26
CA MET A 49 -1.16 -19.12 -6.67
C MET A 49 -1.25 -18.13 -5.51
N PHE A 50 -2.09 -18.41 -4.52
CA PHE A 50 -2.42 -17.48 -3.44
C PHE A 50 -2.04 -18.01 -2.06
N GLY A 51 -1.61 -19.28 -1.93
CA GLY A 51 -1.27 -19.85 -0.62
C GLY A 51 -2.39 -19.66 0.40
N ASP A 52 -2.03 -19.12 1.56
CA ASP A 52 -2.94 -18.89 2.69
C ASP A 52 -3.72 -17.57 2.59
N LEU A 53 -3.53 -16.78 1.53
CA LEU A 53 -4.29 -15.55 1.31
C LEU A 53 -5.77 -15.84 1.10
N VAL A 54 -6.09 -16.97 0.46
CA VAL A 54 -7.46 -17.48 0.32
C VAL A 54 -7.72 -18.52 1.40
N LEU A 55 -8.74 -18.31 2.22
CA LEU A 55 -9.06 -19.22 3.33
C LEU A 55 -9.78 -20.46 2.80
N ILE A 56 -9.17 -21.65 2.94
CA ILE A 56 -9.75 -22.90 2.44
C ILE A 56 -10.55 -23.63 3.51
N GLY A 57 -11.87 -23.77 3.32
CA GLY A 57 -12.77 -24.52 4.20
C GLY A 57 -13.41 -25.70 3.46
N GLU A 58 -13.26 -26.91 4.00
CA GLU A 58 -13.82 -28.15 3.40
C GLU A 58 -14.91 -28.82 4.24
N THR A 59 -15.08 -28.37 5.49
CA THR A 59 -16.14 -28.82 6.40
C THR A 59 -16.97 -27.62 6.86
N GLU A 60 -18.19 -27.88 7.30
CA GLU A 60 -19.09 -26.86 7.86
C GLU A 60 -18.43 -26.13 9.03
N ALA A 61 -17.91 -26.87 10.02
CA ALA A 61 -17.21 -26.29 11.17
C ALA A 61 -16.02 -25.41 10.77
N SER A 62 -15.23 -25.82 9.76
CA SER A 62 -14.08 -25.03 9.29
C SER A 62 -14.49 -23.79 8.50
N LEU A 63 -15.65 -23.83 7.83
CA LEU A 63 -16.22 -22.67 7.15
C LEU A 63 -16.73 -21.65 8.17
N GLU A 64 -17.47 -22.11 9.18
CA GLU A 64 -17.97 -21.27 10.28
C GLU A 64 -16.83 -20.55 11.02
N GLU A 65 -15.76 -21.27 11.35
CA GLU A 65 -14.58 -20.70 12.00
C GLU A 65 -13.97 -19.53 11.20
N LYS A 66 -13.82 -19.70 9.88
CA LYS A 66 -13.25 -18.68 8.99
C LYS A 66 -14.16 -17.48 8.80
N ILE A 67 -15.46 -17.71 8.70
CA ILE A 67 -16.46 -16.65 8.65
C ILE A 67 -16.41 -15.86 9.95
N HIS A 68 -16.41 -16.54 11.09
CA HIS A 68 -16.29 -15.92 12.40
C HIS A 68 -15.02 -15.06 12.49
N LEU A 69 -13.85 -15.63 12.16
CA LEU A 69 -12.59 -14.90 12.11
C LEU A 69 -12.67 -13.58 11.32
N LEU A 70 -13.18 -13.61 10.09
CA LEU A 70 -13.27 -12.41 9.23
C LEU A 70 -14.33 -11.39 9.67
N THR A 71 -15.30 -11.82 10.50
CA THR A 71 -16.39 -10.95 10.97
C THR A 71 -16.14 -10.38 12.36
N THR A 72 -15.33 -11.05 13.18
CA THR A 72 -15.02 -10.63 14.55
C THR A 72 -13.65 -10.00 14.70
N ASP A 73 -12.66 -10.42 13.90
CA ASP A 73 -11.30 -9.86 13.94
C ASP A 73 -11.07 -8.90 12.77
N GLU A 74 -11.28 -7.61 13.05
CA GLU A 74 -11.08 -6.54 12.07
C GLU A 74 -9.61 -6.40 11.65
N ALA A 75 -8.65 -6.73 12.50
CA ALA A 75 -7.23 -6.63 12.15
C ALA A 75 -6.87 -7.70 11.10
N VAL A 76 -7.31 -8.94 11.30
CA VAL A 76 -7.13 -10.03 10.34
C VAL A 76 -7.86 -9.75 9.03
N TYR A 77 -9.10 -9.26 9.08
CA TYR A 77 -9.84 -8.86 7.89
C TYR A 77 -9.05 -7.83 7.05
N GLN A 78 -8.57 -6.77 7.70
CA GLN A 78 -7.86 -5.68 7.01
C GLN A 78 -6.52 -6.14 6.45
N GLN A 79 -5.79 -6.98 7.19
CA GLN A 79 -4.55 -7.58 6.73
C GLN A 79 -4.80 -8.39 5.44
N LYS A 80 -5.77 -9.32 5.46
CA LYS A 80 -6.12 -10.13 4.28
C LYS A 80 -6.60 -9.28 3.10
N ALA A 81 -7.35 -8.23 3.37
CA ALA A 81 -7.83 -7.31 2.33
C ALA A 81 -6.65 -6.58 1.65
N LEU A 82 -5.71 -6.02 2.41
CA LEU A 82 -4.56 -5.30 1.86
C LEU A 82 -3.57 -6.23 1.17
N GLU A 83 -3.30 -7.41 1.76
CA GLU A 83 -2.51 -8.47 1.10
C GLU A 83 -3.17 -8.90 -0.21
N GLY A 84 -4.50 -9.03 -0.24
CA GLY A 84 -5.28 -9.38 -1.42
C GLY A 84 -5.13 -8.39 -2.56
N ILE A 85 -5.28 -7.11 -2.25
CA ILE A 85 -5.11 -6.02 -3.22
C ILE A 85 -3.67 -6.04 -3.74
N ARG A 86 -2.68 -6.03 -2.85
CA ARG A 86 -1.25 -6.05 -3.23
C ARG A 86 -0.92 -7.23 -4.15
N GLU A 87 -1.32 -8.44 -3.77
CA GLU A 87 -1.03 -9.64 -4.54
C GLU A 87 -1.61 -9.57 -5.97
N VAL A 88 -2.86 -9.12 -6.11
CA VAL A 88 -3.47 -9.03 -7.44
C VAL A 88 -2.87 -7.92 -8.29
N TYR A 89 -2.69 -6.72 -7.73
CA TYR A 89 -2.16 -5.58 -8.49
C TYR A 89 -0.66 -5.64 -8.75
N HIS A 90 0.11 -6.44 -8.02
CA HIS A 90 1.52 -6.68 -8.34
C HIS A 90 1.75 -7.81 -9.36
N HIS A 91 0.88 -8.82 -9.41
CA HIS A 91 1.23 -10.06 -10.14
C HIS A 91 0.18 -10.54 -11.14
N HIS A 92 -1.10 -10.15 -10.98
CA HIS A 92 -2.20 -10.88 -11.62
C HIS A 92 -3.13 -10.03 -12.49
N THR A 93 -2.83 -8.74 -12.68
CA THR A 93 -3.57 -7.90 -13.65
C THR A 93 -3.39 -8.37 -15.11
N TYR A 94 -4.35 -8.03 -15.97
CA TYR A 94 -4.24 -8.27 -17.41
C TYR A 94 -3.04 -7.56 -18.04
N GLN A 95 -2.63 -6.41 -17.50
CA GLN A 95 -1.45 -5.69 -17.94
C GLN A 95 -0.18 -6.54 -17.76
N HIS A 96 -0.08 -7.35 -16.69
CA HIS A 96 1.05 -8.29 -16.52
C HIS A 96 1.01 -9.40 -17.56
N ARG A 97 -0.19 -9.92 -17.88
CA ARG A 97 -0.34 -10.97 -18.88
C ARG A 97 0.00 -10.47 -20.28
N LEU A 98 -0.41 -9.24 -20.61
CA LEU A 98 -0.04 -8.60 -21.88
C LEU A 98 1.47 -8.37 -21.97
N HIS A 99 2.09 -7.87 -20.90
CA HIS A 99 3.54 -7.67 -20.85
C HIS A 99 4.31 -8.97 -21.07
N LEU A 100 3.91 -10.05 -20.38
CA LEU A 100 4.46 -11.38 -20.58
C LEU A 100 4.34 -11.84 -22.04
N MET A 101 3.20 -11.59 -22.70
CA MET A 101 3.02 -11.94 -24.12
C MET A 101 3.97 -11.14 -25.01
N LEU A 102 4.08 -9.83 -24.79
CA LEU A 102 4.96 -8.95 -25.57
C LEU A 102 6.43 -9.32 -25.40
N ASP A 103 6.88 -9.59 -24.18
CA ASP A 103 8.24 -10.07 -23.92
C ASP A 103 8.55 -11.37 -24.66
N LYS A 104 7.59 -12.31 -24.69
CA LYS A 104 7.73 -13.56 -25.45
C LYS A 104 7.78 -13.37 -26.95
N LEU A 105 7.26 -12.25 -27.45
CA LEU A 105 7.35 -11.83 -28.86
C LEU A 105 8.61 -10.99 -29.15
N GLY A 106 9.47 -10.76 -28.16
CA GLY A 106 10.66 -9.92 -28.29
C GLY A 106 10.38 -8.42 -28.26
N VAL A 107 9.18 -8.02 -27.85
CA VAL A 107 8.81 -6.61 -27.63
C VAL A 107 8.96 -6.31 -26.15
N HIS A 108 10.10 -5.74 -25.78
CA HIS A 108 10.39 -5.35 -24.41
C HIS A 108 9.81 -3.98 -24.12
N LEU A 109 8.90 -3.93 -23.15
CA LEU A 109 8.40 -2.69 -22.58
C LEU A 109 9.08 -2.48 -21.24
N GLU A 110 9.59 -1.29 -20.95
CA GLU A 110 10.05 -1.00 -19.60
C GLU A 110 8.86 -0.63 -18.71
N ARG A 111 8.88 -1.13 -17.47
CA ARG A 111 7.94 -0.73 -16.43
C ARG A 111 8.69 -0.07 -15.31
N THR A 112 8.54 1.25 -15.21
CA THR A 112 9.04 2.02 -14.07
C THR A 112 7.91 2.27 -13.09
N PRO A 113 8.04 1.87 -11.82
CA PRO A 113 7.09 2.25 -10.78
C PRO A 113 6.97 3.79 -10.72
N PRO A 114 5.77 4.34 -10.48
CA PRO A 114 5.57 5.78 -10.37
C PRO A 114 6.51 6.40 -9.35
N ALA A 115 7.11 7.53 -9.68
CA ALA A 115 7.99 8.24 -8.75
C ALA A 115 7.16 8.98 -7.70
N VAL A 116 7.54 8.89 -6.42
CA VAL A 116 6.86 9.59 -5.33
C VAL A 116 7.82 10.40 -4.49
N THR A 117 7.52 11.68 -4.26
CA THR A 117 8.21 12.48 -3.26
C THR A 117 7.41 12.50 -1.95
N VAL A 118 8.03 12.02 -0.88
CA VAL A 118 7.51 12.12 0.48
C VAL A 118 7.92 13.47 1.06
N LEU A 119 6.95 14.25 1.53
CA LEU A 119 7.14 15.52 2.20
C LEU A 119 6.99 15.35 3.71
N SER A 120 7.77 16.10 4.47
CA SER A 120 7.57 16.22 5.92
C SER A 120 7.99 17.58 6.43
N VAL A 121 7.36 18.04 7.50
CA VAL A 121 7.80 19.21 8.27
C VAL A 121 8.44 18.71 9.55
N VAL A 122 9.66 19.17 9.82
CA VAL A 122 10.49 18.69 10.94
C VAL A 122 10.94 19.87 11.81
N HIS A 123 10.97 19.66 13.12
CA HIS A 123 11.27 20.70 14.10
C HIS A 123 12.50 20.42 14.96
N SER A 124 13.10 19.24 14.80
CA SER A 124 14.24 18.77 15.56
C SER A 124 15.00 17.69 14.81
N GLN A 125 16.22 17.36 15.27
CA GLN A 125 16.96 16.20 14.76
C GLN A 125 16.18 14.88 14.95
N ALA A 126 15.48 14.72 16.08
CA ALA A 126 14.67 13.54 16.35
C ALA A 126 13.53 13.37 15.33
N ASP A 127 12.92 14.47 14.87
CA ASP A 127 11.90 14.41 13.81
C ASP A 127 12.49 13.93 12.48
N ILE A 128 13.69 14.41 12.12
CA ILE A 128 14.41 13.98 10.91
C ILE A 128 14.66 12.48 10.97
N GLU A 129 15.22 12.00 12.08
CA GLU A 129 15.51 10.58 12.29
C GLU A 129 14.23 9.72 12.22
N ALA A 130 13.14 10.17 12.84
CA ALA A 130 11.86 9.45 12.82
C ALA A 130 11.27 9.37 11.40
N VAL A 131 11.26 10.47 10.66
CA VAL A 131 10.76 10.51 9.28
C VAL A 131 11.64 9.69 8.35
N GLN A 132 12.96 9.78 8.50
CA GLN A 132 13.89 9.00 7.70
C GLN A 132 13.74 7.50 7.96
N ALA A 133 13.58 7.07 9.22
CA ALA A 133 13.29 5.68 9.54
C ALA A 133 11.97 5.20 8.91
N ASN A 134 10.94 6.06 8.86
CA ASN A 134 9.68 5.76 8.15
C ASN A 134 9.86 5.67 6.64
N PHE A 135 10.64 6.59 6.06
CA PHE A 135 10.94 6.64 4.64
C PHE A 135 11.75 5.41 4.22
N ASP A 136 12.84 5.10 4.91
CA ASP A 136 13.74 3.98 4.58
C ASP A 136 13.01 2.64 4.63
N ARG A 137 12.09 2.46 5.58
CA ARG A 137 11.24 1.27 5.69
C ARG A 137 10.34 1.04 4.47
N GLN A 138 10.02 2.06 3.68
CA GLN A 138 9.09 1.89 2.56
C GLN A 138 9.64 0.95 1.48
N ALA A 139 8.89 -0.07 1.09
CA ALA A 139 9.29 -1.01 0.03
C ALA A 139 9.21 -0.42 -1.40
N HIS A 140 8.56 0.72 -1.58
CA HIS A 140 8.44 1.37 -2.90
C HIS A 140 9.81 1.85 -3.39
N PRO A 141 10.29 1.43 -4.58
CA PRO A 141 11.66 1.66 -5.01
C PRO A 141 11.91 3.08 -5.52
N ASN A 142 10.92 3.71 -6.17
CA ASN A 142 11.07 5.02 -6.80
C ASN A 142 10.52 6.12 -5.88
N LYS A 143 11.25 6.39 -4.80
CA LYS A 143 10.86 7.34 -3.76
C LYS A 143 11.97 8.37 -3.48
N GLN A 144 11.56 9.60 -3.20
CA GLN A 144 12.42 10.69 -2.73
C GLN A 144 11.84 11.28 -1.44
N LEU A 145 12.69 11.82 -0.57
CA LEU A 145 12.30 12.48 0.67
C LEU A 145 12.67 13.96 0.61
N VAL A 146 11.72 14.82 0.97
CA VAL A 146 11.95 16.24 1.15
C VAL A 146 11.48 16.65 2.54
N LEU A 147 12.38 17.20 3.32
CA LEU A 147 12.13 17.69 4.67
C LEU A 147 12.13 19.21 4.68
N PHE A 148 11.10 19.81 5.27
CA PHE A 148 11.03 21.23 5.55
C PHE A 148 11.33 21.47 7.02
N ALA A 149 12.56 21.87 7.31
CA ALA A 149 13.05 22.09 8.67
C ALA A 149 12.74 23.51 9.15
N THR A 150 12.15 23.65 10.34
CA THR A 150 12.20 24.94 11.05
C THR A 150 13.61 25.24 11.55
N MET A 151 13.90 26.48 11.91
CA MET A 151 15.19 26.81 12.52
C MET A 151 15.26 26.21 13.92
N PHE A 152 16.24 25.35 14.17
CA PHE A 152 16.58 24.80 15.48
C PHE A 152 18.10 24.62 15.59
N ASP A 153 18.61 24.45 16.82
CA ASP A 153 20.04 24.29 17.07
C ASP A 153 20.57 23.03 16.39
N GLY A 154 21.60 23.18 15.55
CA GLY A 154 22.19 22.06 14.79
C GLY A 154 21.51 21.73 13.46
N VAL A 155 20.55 22.54 13.00
CA VAL A 155 19.87 22.32 11.70
C VAL A 155 20.86 22.29 10.52
N THR A 156 21.90 23.12 10.53
CA THR A 156 22.94 23.16 9.49
C THR A 156 23.76 21.87 9.44
N ASP A 157 24.09 21.31 10.61
CA ASP A 157 24.81 20.04 10.71
C ASP A 157 23.93 18.88 10.23
N CYS A 158 22.64 18.92 10.57
CA CYS A 158 21.65 17.97 10.06
C CYS A 158 21.55 18.06 8.52
N MET A 159 21.50 19.25 7.94
CA MET A 159 21.50 19.42 6.48
C MET A 159 22.74 18.81 5.83
N ASN A 160 23.93 19.02 6.40
CA ASN A 160 25.16 18.42 5.87
C ASN A 160 25.19 16.89 5.99
N THR A 161 24.54 16.35 7.01
CA THR A 161 24.55 14.91 7.31
C THR A 161 23.51 14.14 6.52
N TYR A 162 22.29 14.68 6.39
CA TYR A 162 21.13 13.97 5.87
C TYR A 162 20.80 14.33 4.42
N ASN A 163 21.37 15.40 3.86
CA ASN A 163 21.23 15.67 2.42
C ASN A 163 21.97 14.59 1.62
N THR A 164 21.20 13.81 0.88
CA THR A 164 21.69 12.75 0.00
C THR A 164 21.00 12.88 -1.37
N GLU A 165 21.27 11.97 -2.29
CA GLU A 165 20.58 11.95 -3.59
C GLU A 165 19.05 11.80 -3.43
N ASN A 166 18.62 11.00 -2.45
CA ASN A 166 17.22 10.65 -2.22
C ASN A 166 16.57 11.39 -1.05
N CYS A 167 17.31 12.23 -0.31
CA CYS A 167 16.79 13.05 0.79
C CYS A 167 17.30 14.49 0.67
N ARG A 168 16.40 15.46 0.66
CA ARG A 168 16.73 16.89 0.62
C ARG A 168 16.07 17.63 1.77
N ILE A 169 16.81 18.49 2.44
CA ILE A 169 16.34 19.32 3.54
C ILE A 169 16.36 20.78 3.10
N TYR A 170 15.20 21.43 3.19
CA TYR A 170 15.04 22.85 2.97
C TYR A 170 14.62 23.53 4.26
N THR A 171 15.09 24.76 4.47
CA THR A 171 14.60 25.59 5.56
C THR A 171 13.18 26.05 5.24
N LEU A 172 12.22 25.78 6.13
CA LEU A 172 10.81 26.13 5.94
C LEU A 172 10.61 27.65 5.71
N SER A 173 11.41 28.50 6.36
CA SER A 173 11.33 29.96 6.18
C SER A 173 11.69 30.42 4.76
N TYR A 174 12.48 29.63 4.03
CA TYR A 174 12.85 29.94 2.65
C TYR A 174 11.79 29.52 1.63
N MET A 175 10.76 28.78 2.05
CA MET A 175 9.70 28.32 1.15
C MET A 175 8.93 29.45 0.46
N ASN A 176 8.87 30.62 1.06
CA ASN A 176 8.24 31.80 0.45
C ASN A 176 8.96 32.26 -0.84
N HIS A 177 10.18 31.79 -1.11
CA HIS A 177 10.92 32.09 -2.35
C HIS A 177 10.60 31.13 -3.49
N TYR A 178 9.90 30.02 -3.23
CA TYR A 178 9.47 29.06 -4.24
C TYR A 178 7.99 29.31 -4.54
N PRO A 179 7.64 30.00 -5.64
CA PRO A 179 6.24 30.27 -5.98
C PRO A 179 5.48 28.98 -6.34
N HIS A 180 6.19 27.93 -6.76
CA HIS A 180 5.60 26.64 -7.13
C HIS A 180 6.30 25.47 -6.47
N ILE A 181 5.52 24.56 -5.87
CA ILE A 181 6.04 23.34 -5.24
C ILE A 181 6.77 22.41 -6.24
N GLN A 182 6.46 22.53 -7.53
CA GLN A 182 7.07 21.79 -8.63
C GLN A 182 8.58 22.09 -8.79
N GLU A 183 9.05 23.21 -8.26
CA GLU A 183 10.48 23.54 -8.22
C GLU A 183 11.26 22.65 -7.24
N ILE A 184 10.54 22.02 -6.29
CA ILE A 184 11.10 21.14 -5.26
C ILE A 184 10.71 19.69 -5.53
N VAL A 185 9.46 19.47 -5.92
CA VAL A 185 8.86 18.16 -6.18
C VAL A 185 8.82 17.92 -7.68
N THR A 186 9.72 17.08 -8.18
CA THR A 186 9.82 16.75 -9.60
C THR A 186 9.14 15.44 -9.97
N THR A 187 8.58 14.73 -8.99
CA THR A 187 7.94 13.43 -9.18
C THR A 187 6.47 13.58 -9.56
N GLU A 188 5.92 12.55 -10.20
CA GLU A 188 4.50 12.51 -10.59
C GLU A 188 3.56 12.57 -9.39
N TRP A 189 3.92 11.87 -8.31
CA TRP A 189 3.12 11.80 -7.09
C TRP A 189 3.85 12.42 -5.90
N MET A 190 3.07 12.94 -4.96
CA MET A 190 3.57 13.41 -3.67
C MET A 190 2.78 12.79 -2.53
N SER A 191 3.46 12.50 -1.42
CA SER A 191 2.89 11.97 -0.19
C SER A 191 3.38 12.79 1.00
N TYR A 192 2.70 12.70 2.15
CA TYR A 192 3.13 13.35 3.38
C TYR A 192 3.30 12.34 4.51
N MET A 193 4.43 12.45 5.22
CA MET A 193 4.68 11.68 6.45
C MET A 193 4.94 12.63 7.62
N SER A 194 4.34 12.32 8.77
CA SER A 194 4.58 13.02 10.03
C SER A 194 5.63 12.29 10.87
N SER A 195 6.51 13.02 11.56
CA SER A 195 7.43 12.42 12.55
C SER A 195 6.69 11.77 13.73
N ALA A 196 5.48 12.23 14.03
CA ALA A 196 4.67 11.73 15.15
C ALA A 196 4.02 10.36 14.89
N HIS A 197 4.03 9.87 13.63
CA HIS A 197 3.32 8.67 13.25
C HIS A 197 4.25 7.58 12.73
N TYR A 198 3.84 6.34 12.92
CA TYR A 198 4.47 5.17 12.34
C TYR A 198 3.84 4.82 10.98
N TYR A 199 4.69 4.64 9.98
CA TYR A 199 4.28 4.19 8.64
C TYR A 199 4.87 2.81 8.37
N GLY A 200 4.00 1.84 8.10
CA GLY A 200 4.41 0.47 7.77
C GLY A 200 5.16 0.39 6.43
N GLU A 201 5.87 -0.72 6.22
CA GLU A 201 6.71 -0.98 5.03
C GLU A 201 5.99 -0.75 3.69
N HIS A 202 4.72 -1.12 3.59
CA HIS A 202 3.97 -1.03 2.33
C HIS A 202 3.06 0.19 2.26
N TYR A 203 3.15 1.15 3.18
CA TYR A 203 2.25 2.31 3.22
C TYR A 203 2.25 3.07 1.89
N LEU A 204 3.43 3.42 1.38
CA LEU A 204 3.57 4.13 0.13
C LEU A 204 3.13 3.28 -1.07
N THR A 205 3.52 2.01 -1.08
CA THR A 205 3.13 1.05 -2.12
C THR A 205 1.61 0.93 -2.23
N ASP A 206 0.90 0.79 -1.10
CA ASP A 206 -0.56 0.68 -1.08
C ASP A 206 -1.25 1.94 -1.63
N LEU A 207 -0.70 3.13 -1.36
CA LEU A 207 -1.22 4.37 -1.91
C LEU A 207 -0.97 4.49 -3.42
N VAL A 208 0.22 4.11 -3.88
CA VAL A 208 0.55 4.11 -5.32
C VAL A 208 -0.31 3.10 -6.05
N LEU A 209 -0.51 1.88 -5.53
CA LEU A 209 -1.40 0.90 -6.15
C LEU A 209 -2.84 1.42 -6.31
N ALA A 210 -3.28 2.33 -5.43
CA ALA A 210 -4.60 2.89 -5.54
C ALA A 210 -4.80 3.73 -6.81
N THR A 211 -3.74 4.32 -7.37
CA THR A 211 -3.80 5.08 -8.64
C THR A 211 -4.17 4.20 -9.83
N GLU A 212 -3.92 2.88 -9.77
CA GLU A 212 -4.25 1.93 -10.84
C GLU A 212 -5.76 1.69 -10.98
N TYR A 213 -6.54 1.96 -9.93
CA TYR A 213 -7.97 1.66 -9.89
C TYR A 213 -8.85 2.84 -9.49
N THR A 214 -8.27 4.04 -9.34
CA THR A 214 -8.99 5.28 -9.07
C THR A 214 -8.51 6.42 -9.94
N ASN A 215 -9.43 7.29 -10.34
CA ASN A 215 -9.13 8.53 -11.06
C ASN A 215 -9.06 9.74 -10.13
N ALA A 216 -8.88 9.53 -8.82
CA ALA A 216 -8.81 10.64 -7.88
C ALA A 216 -7.46 11.31 -7.89
N HIS A 217 -7.50 12.62 -7.74
CA HIS A 217 -6.30 13.45 -7.63
C HIS A 217 -5.66 13.35 -6.24
N VAL A 218 -6.44 13.00 -5.21
CA VAL A 218 -5.96 12.87 -3.83
C VAL A 218 -6.39 11.54 -3.22
N ILE A 219 -5.41 10.78 -2.74
CA ILE A 219 -5.60 9.47 -2.12
C ILE A 219 -5.03 9.55 -0.69
N GLY A 220 -5.86 9.25 0.30
CA GLY A 220 -5.48 9.32 1.70
C GLY A 220 -5.92 8.11 2.51
N LYS A 221 -5.26 7.92 3.65
CA LYS A 221 -5.68 6.96 4.69
C LYS A 221 -6.20 7.76 5.88
N LYS A 222 -7.42 7.47 6.33
CA LYS A 222 -8.07 8.20 7.44
C LYS A 222 -7.42 7.95 8.81
N ASN A 223 -6.67 6.86 8.94
CA ASN A 223 -6.14 6.38 10.22
C ASN A 223 -4.61 6.41 10.20
N TYR A 224 -4.02 6.65 11.37
CA TYR A 224 -2.58 6.65 11.58
C TYR A 224 -2.21 5.75 12.78
N LEU A 225 -0.96 5.30 12.81
CA LEU A 225 -0.41 4.52 13.91
C LEU A 225 0.54 5.41 14.70
N GLU A 226 0.48 5.35 16.03
CA GLU A 226 1.46 5.91 16.93
C GLU A 226 2.32 4.78 17.48
N HIS A 227 3.63 4.99 17.60
CA HIS A 227 4.53 4.05 18.25
C HIS A 227 4.82 4.53 19.68
N ALA A 228 4.33 3.79 20.69
CA ALA A 228 4.56 4.11 22.09
C ALA A 228 4.89 2.83 22.89
N LYS A 229 6.03 2.83 23.60
CA LYS A 229 6.45 1.74 24.51
C LYS A 229 6.48 0.35 23.85
N ASP A 230 7.14 0.23 22.70
CA ASP A 230 7.26 -1.00 21.88
C ASP A 230 5.93 -1.60 21.41
N GLN A 231 4.86 -0.80 21.40
CA GLN A 231 3.56 -1.19 20.86
C GLN A 231 3.05 -0.15 19.87
N LEU A 232 2.49 -0.64 18.75
CA LEU A 232 1.80 0.18 17.77
C LEU A 232 0.34 0.38 18.21
N ARG A 233 -0.07 1.63 18.38
CA ARG A 233 -1.44 2.02 18.72
C ARG A 233 -2.09 2.71 17.54
N GLU A 234 -3.31 2.32 17.18
CA GLU A 234 -4.08 3.00 16.13
C GLU A 234 -4.90 4.17 16.69
N VAL A 235 -4.92 5.28 15.93
CA VAL A 235 -5.73 6.46 16.22
C VAL A 235 -6.54 6.85 14.97
N GLY A 236 -7.85 7.09 15.17
CA GLY A 236 -8.83 7.42 14.12
C GLY A 236 -9.75 6.24 13.75
N GLY A 237 -11.07 6.42 13.88
CA GLY A 237 -12.08 5.38 13.64
C GLY A 237 -12.47 5.22 12.16
N THR A 238 -12.61 3.94 11.77
CA THR A 238 -13.08 3.35 10.50
C THR A 238 -12.15 3.53 9.28
N ARG A 239 -11.38 2.47 9.00
CA ARG A 239 -10.40 2.29 7.92
C ARG A 239 -11.06 2.20 6.53
N ARG A 240 -11.13 3.32 5.81
CA ARG A 240 -11.28 3.32 4.34
C ARG A 240 -10.19 4.19 3.74
N LEU A 241 -9.57 3.72 2.65
CA LEU A 241 -8.85 4.59 1.72
C LEU A 241 -9.85 5.63 1.24
N HIS A 242 -9.63 6.89 1.63
CA HIS A 242 -10.43 8.00 1.17
C HIS A 242 -9.84 8.47 -0.14
N ILE A 243 -10.68 8.34 -1.16
CA ILE A 243 -10.44 8.80 -2.51
C ILE A 243 -11.23 10.10 -2.60
N CYS A 244 -10.55 11.25 -2.53
CA CYS A 244 -11.19 12.54 -2.75
C CYS A 244 -11.25 12.77 -4.26
N GLN A 245 -12.46 12.70 -4.81
CA GLN A 245 -12.75 13.08 -6.20
C GLN A 245 -13.04 14.57 -6.29
#